data_AF-A0A6B3I6Q1-F1
#
_entry.id   AF-A0A6B3I6Q1-F1
#
_cell.length_a   1.000
_cell.length_b   1.000
_cell.length_c   1.000
_cell.angle_alpha   90.00
_cell.angle_beta   90.00
_cell.angle_gamma   90.00
#
_symmetry.space_group_name_H-M   'P 1'
#
loop_
_entity.id
_entity.type
_entity.pdbx_description
1 polymer ?
#
loop_
_entity_poly.entity_id
_entity_poly.type
_entity_poly.pdbx_seq_one_letter_code
_entity_poly.pdbx_strand_id
1 'polypeptide(L)' 'VVIVAGADARTGRNHGLAITRVRTGDGRELPATEYFTSMGGYLTGRP' A
#
# COMPACT_ATOMS: atom_id res chain seq x y z
N VAL A 1 2.61 6.15 0.57
CA VAL A 1 1.61 5.58 -0.36
C VAL A 1 0.28 5.46 0.35
N VAL A 2 -0.86 5.59 -0.34
CA VAL A 2 -2.19 5.44 0.27
C VAL A 2 -2.82 4.16 -0.26
N ILE A 3 -3.29 3.31 0.65
CA ILE A 3 -4.04 2.09 0.33
C ILE A 3 -5.47 2.28 0.81
N VAL A 4 -6.43 1.95 -0.05
CA VAL A 4 -7.84 1.89 0.33
C VAL A 4 -8.23 0.42 0.47
N ALA A 5 -8.85 0.07 1.59
CA ALA A 5 -9.26 -1.30 1.89
C ALA A 5 -10.79 -1.39 2.06
N GLY A 6 -11.30 -2.63 2.05
CA GLY A 6 -12.72 -2.95 2.23
C GLY A 6 -13.44 -3.27 0.92
N ALA A 7 -14.66 -3.82 1.05
CA ALA A 7 -15.48 -4.28 -0.08
C ALA A 7 -15.78 -3.17 -1.10
N ASP A 8 -15.85 -1.91 -0.64
CA ASP A 8 -16.18 -0.75 -1.47
C ASP A 8 -14.95 0.02 -1.97
N ALA A 9 -13.72 -0.48 -1.76
CA ALA A 9 -12.49 0.21 -2.15
C ALA A 9 -12.48 0.61 -3.63
N ARG A 10 -13.10 -0.19 -4.50
CA ARG A 10 -13.25 0.08 -5.94
C ARG A 10 -14.01 1.36 -6.28
N THR A 11 -14.81 1.90 -5.34
CA THR A 11 -15.62 3.11 -5.54
C THR A 11 -14.85 4.40 -5.26
N GLY A 12 -13.68 4.31 -4.61
CA GLY A 12 -12.84 5.46 -4.25
C GLY A 12 -13.41 6.37 -3.16
N ARG A 13 -14.47 5.96 -2.44
CA ARG A 13 -15.11 6.79 -1.41
C ARG A 13 -14.64 6.53 0.02
N ASN A 14 -13.92 5.44 0.24
CA ASN A 14 -13.44 5.06 1.57
C ASN A 14 -12.24 5.90 2.00
N HIS A 15 -12.06 6.05 3.33
CA HIS A 15 -10.83 6.61 3.88
C HIS A 15 -9.62 5.74 3.50
N GLY A 16 -8.57 6.40 3.00
CA GLY A 16 -7.30 5.76 2.71
C GLY A 16 -6.43 5.63 3.95
N LEU A 17 -5.68 4.53 4.04
CA LEU A 17 -4.60 4.36 4.99
C LEU A 17 -3.30 4.89 4.37
N ALA A 18 -2.74 5.94 4.97
CA ALA A 18 -1.44 6.45 4.60
C ALA A 18 -0.33 5.57 5.19
N ILE A 19 0.39 4.85 4.34
CA ILE A 19 1.60 4.12 4.71
C ILE A 19 2.80 5.04 4.51
N THR A 20 3.57 5.24 5.58
CA THR A 20 4.82 6.00 5.57
C THR A 20 6.04 5.08 5.59
N ARG A 21 5.94 3.91 6.23
CA ARG A 21 7.00 2.89 6.30
C ARG A 21 6.45 1.49 6.07
N VAL A 22 7.27 0.62 5.51
CA VAL A 22 7.00 -0.81 5.29
C VAL A 22 8.07 -1.62 6.02
N ARG A 23 7.64 -2.67 6.72
CA ARG A 23 8.53 -3.71 7.22
C ARG A 23 8.43 -4.95 6.32
N THR A 24 9.55 -5.37 5.75
CA THR A 24 9.62 -6.56 4.90
C THR A 24 9.67 -7.85 5.73
N GLY A 25 9.44 -9.00 5.09
CA GLY A 25 9.44 -10.30 5.77
C GLY A 25 10.77 -10.68 6.43
N ASP A 26 11.88 -10.13 5.94
CA ASP A 26 13.23 -10.25 6.52
C ASP A 26 13.53 -9.17 7.58
N GLY A 27 12.54 -8.35 7.95
CA GLY A 27 12.62 -7.40 9.06
C GLY A 27 13.20 -6.02 8.72
N ARG A 28 13.52 -5.74 7.45
CA ARG A 28 14.02 -4.41 7.03
C ARG A 28 12.89 -3.39 7.02
N GLU A 29 13.20 -2.17 7.41
CA GLU A 29 12.29 -1.03 7.30
C GLU A 29 12.66 -0.14 6.13
N LEU A 30 11.67 0.21 5.32
CA LEU A 30 11.84 1.05 4.14
C LEU A 30 10.80 2.18 4.15
N PRO A 31 11.13 3.38 3.65
CA PRO A 31 10.13 4.36 3.26
C PRO A 31 9.14 3.72 2.28
N ALA A 32 7.85 4.01 2.46
CA ALA A 32 6.81 3.39 1.62
C ALA A 32 7.01 3.68 0.13
N THR A 33 7.57 4.84 -0.21
CA THR A 33 7.87 5.27 -1.59
C THR A 33 9.00 4.50 -2.24
N GLU A 34 9.87 3.84 -1.46
CA GLU A 34 10.95 3.00 -1.99
C GLU A 34 10.50 1.56 -2.21
N TYR A 35 9.54 1.08 -1.40
CA TYR A 35 8.98 -0.25 -1.55
C TYR A 35 7.92 -0.31 -2.65
N PHE A 36 7.00 0.66 -2.67
CA PHE A 36 5.97 0.78 -3.70
C PHE A 36 6.45 1.77 -4.77
N THR A 37 7.08 1.24 -5.81
CA THR A 37 7.70 2.04 -6.89
C THR A 37 6.71 2.42 -7.99
N SER A 38 5.62 1.67 -8.13
CA SER A 38 4.50 1.98 -9.00
C SER A 38 3.29 2.42 -8.19
N MET A 39 2.51 3.35 -8.76
CA MET A 39 1.33 3.92 -8.12
C MET A 39 0.08 3.48 -8.89
N GLY A 40 -0.99 3.19 -8.15
CA GLY A 40 -2.25 2.71 -8.72
C GLY A 40 -2.30 1.19 -8.87
N GLY A 41 -3.53 0.64 -8.92
CA GLY A 41 -3.77 -0.80 -8.95
C GLY A 41 -4.08 -1.39 -7.58
N TYR A 42 -4.19 -2.72 -7.55
CA TYR A 42 -4.50 -3.49 -6.34
C TYR A 42 -3.24 -4.12 -5.79
N LEU A 43 -3.18 -4.24 -4.46
CA LEU A 43 -2.14 -5.03 -3.81
C LEU A 43 -2.31 -6.50 -4.21
N THR A 44 -1.19 -7.11 -4.56
CA THR A 44 -1.12 -8.54 -4.81
C THR A 44 -0.08 -9.16 -3.89
N GLY A 45 -0.05 -10.50 -3.80
CA GLY A 45 1.00 -11.21 -3.07
C GLY A 45 2.37 -11.17 -3.76
N ARG A 46 2.51 -10.43 -4.87
CA ARG A 46 3.76 -10.27 -5.62
C ARG A 46 4.08 -8.78 -5.78
N PRO A 47 5.37 -8.40 -5.77
CA PRO A 47 5.81 -7.04 -6.10
C PRO A 47 5.37 -6.62 -7.51
#